data_AF-A0AAX3X1D9-F1
#
_entry.id   AF-A0AAX3X1D9-F1
#
_cell.length_a   1.000
_cell.length_b   1.000
_cell.length_c   1.000
_cell.angle_alpha   90.00
_cell.angle_beta   90.00
_cell.angle_gamma   90.00
#
_symmetry.space_group_name_H-M   'P 1'
#
loop_
_entity.id
_entity.type
_entity.pdbx_description
1 polymer ?
#
loop_
_entity_poly.entity_id
_entity_poly.type
_entity_poly.pdbx_seq_one_letter_code
_entity_poly.pdbx_strand_id
1 'polypeptide(L)'
;MYIAVKKKWHQYFFLAFNKSDILLVSPLIFVLCIILFGTKGLNTESFSNLIVMLIMQLFVVAFIEETVFRGIMLRTLLAKGPLTAIWVSSLLFSITHALQLLGGQSLEDTVIQLIYALLVGLVLSLLILDGQSIILTILFHSLNNFFNFMGNEESSLLYTYIIIIVLFIYMLLLWKRVKKKIVI
;
A
#
# COMPACT_ATOMS: atom_id res chain seq x y z
N MET A 1 13.25 -2.23 -16.92
CA MET A 1 13.79 -1.87 -18.25
C MET A 1 12.72 -1.94 -19.36
N TYR A 2 11.94 -3.02 -19.51
CA TYR A 2 10.95 -3.17 -20.61
C TYR A 2 9.83 -2.10 -20.67
N ILE A 3 9.19 -1.76 -19.54
CA ILE A 3 8.07 -0.80 -19.51
C ILE A 3 8.53 0.64 -19.84
N ALA A 4 9.68 1.04 -19.29
CA ALA A 4 10.28 2.36 -19.54
C ALA A 4 10.60 2.57 -21.02
N VAL A 5 11.13 1.53 -21.69
CA VAL A 5 11.50 1.56 -23.11
C VAL A 5 10.27 1.70 -24.02
N LYS A 6 9.14 1.09 -23.66
CA LYS A 6 7.92 1.17 -24.48
C LYS A 6 7.03 2.39 -24.18
N LYS A 7 7.38 3.21 -23.17
CA LYS A 7 6.64 4.42 -22.74
C LYS A 7 5.13 4.20 -22.48
N LYS A 8 4.70 2.96 -22.22
CA LYS A 8 3.30 2.57 -22.01
C LYS A 8 2.84 2.74 -20.55
N TRP A 9 3.38 3.72 -19.83
CA TRP A 9 3.15 3.92 -18.40
C TRP A 9 1.66 4.10 -18.04
N HIS A 10 0.90 4.79 -18.88
CA HIS A 10 -0.54 4.96 -18.71
C HIS A 10 -1.30 3.62 -18.70
N GLN A 11 -0.80 2.60 -19.42
CA GLN A 11 -1.37 1.26 -19.43
C GLN A 11 -1.17 0.54 -18.09
N TYR A 12 -0.34 1.05 -17.18
CA TYR A 12 -0.14 0.49 -15.83
C TYR A 12 -0.56 1.48 -14.74
N PHE A 13 -1.56 2.32 -15.04
CA PHE A 13 -2.18 3.26 -14.08
C PHE A 13 -1.26 4.37 -13.56
N PHE A 14 -0.16 4.67 -14.25
CA PHE A 14 0.59 5.91 -14.04
C PHE A 14 -0.20 7.07 -14.66
N LEU A 15 -1.12 7.61 -13.86
CA LEU A 15 -2.01 8.73 -14.19
C LEU A 15 -1.55 10.01 -13.50
N ALA A 16 -1.93 11.16 -14.05
CA ALA A 16 -1.78 12.43 -13.35
C ALA A 16 -2.73 12.49 -12.14
N PHE A 17 -2.31 13.16 -11.07
CA PHE A 17 -3.12 13.33 -9.85
C PHE A 17 -4.27 14.31 -10.09
N ASN A 18 -5.50 13.98 -9.68
CA ASN A 18 -6.64 14.88 -9.81
C ASN A 18 -7.01 15.48 -8.43
N LYS A 19 -7.38 16.77 -8.39
CA LYS A 19 -7.74 17.46 -7.13
C LYS A 19 -9.02 16.93 -6.49
N SER A 20 -9.88 16.24 -7.24
CA SER A 20 -11.07 15.53 -6.73
C SER A 20 -10.74 14.37 -5.79
N ASP A 21 -9.47 14.01 -5.65
CA ASP A 21 -9.02 12.80 -4.97
C ASP A 21 -8.70 12.99 -3.48
N ILE A 22 -8.66 14.24 -2.99
CA ILE A 22 -8.23 14.57 -1.61
C ILE A 22 -9.05 13.82 -0.55
N LEU A 23 -10.36 13.69 -0.74
CA LEU A 23 -11.25 12.96 0.17
C LEU A 23 -10.98 11.44 0.18
N LEU A 24 -10.46 10.88 -0.92
CA LEU A 24 -10.06 9.46 -0.99
C LEU A 24 -8.66 9.25 -0.38
N VAL A 25 -7.84 10.30 -0.32
CA VAL A 25 -6.52 10.21 0.30
C VAL A 25 -6.60 10.38 1.83
N SER A 26 -7.64 11.02 2.36
CA SER A 26 -7.74 11.34 3.79
C SER A 26 -7.66 10.14 4.73
N PRO A 27 -8.27 8.96 4.45
CA PRO A 27 -8.13 7.81 5.35
C PRO A 27 -6.71 7.24 5.34
N LEU A 28 -6.00 7.33 4.21
CA LEU A 28 -4.61 6.92 4.11
C LEU A 28 -3.69 7.83 4.91
N ILE A 29 -3.90 9.15 4.82
CA ILE A 29 -3.17 10.13 5.66
C ILE A 29 -3.44 9.86 7.13
N PHE A 30 -4.69 9.58 7.50
CA PHE A 30 -5.04 9.26 8.88
C PHE A 30 -4.31 8.00 9.38
N VAL A 31 -4.23 6.94 8.56
CA VAL A 31 -3.42 5.75 8.88
C VAL A 31 -1.95 6.12 9.07
N LEU A 32 -1.36 6.93 8.18
CA LEU A 32 0.03 7.39 8.31
C LEU A 32 0.25 8.19 9.61
N CYS A 33 -0.70 9.02 10.02
CA CYS A 33 -0.66 9.71 11.30
C CYS A 33 -0.70 8.72 12.47
N ILE A 34 -1.59 7.72 12.44
CA ILE A 34 -1.66 6.71 13.50
C ILE A 34 -0.33 5.96 13.64
N ILE A 35 0.32 5.61 12.51
CA ILE A 35 1.65 4.97 12.54
C ILE A 35 2.66 5.89 13.22
N LEU A 36 2.79 7.16 12.78
CA LEU A 36 3.72 8.11 13.38
C LEU A 36 3.49 8.30 14.88
N PHE A 37 2.23 8.38 15.33
CA PHE A 37 1.93 8.47 16.76
C PHE A 37 2.28 7.17 17.49
N GLY A 38 1.94 6.02 16.91
CA GLY A 38 2.21 4.71 17.48
C GLY A 38 3.69 4.38 17.62
N THR A 39 4.54 4.89 16.70
CA THR A 39 5.99 4.71 16.71
C THR A 39 6.75 5.83 17.44
N LYS A 40 6.03 6.74 18.10
CA LYS A 40 6.56 7.94 18.78
C LYS A 40 7.42 8.84 17.88
N GLY A 41 6.96 9.05 16.65
CA GLY A 41 7.62 9.87 15.64
C GLY A 41 8.72 9.11 14.90
N LEU A 42 9.64 9.88 14.30
CA LEU A 42 10.76 9.35 13.55
C LEU A 42 12.06 9.45 14.38
N ASN A 43 12.91 8.45 14.27
CA ASN A 43 14.28 8.52 14.75
C ASN A 43 15.07 9.45 13.84
N THR A 44 15.42 10.62 14.39
CA THR A 44 16.17 11.68 13.69
C THR A 44 17.63 11.78 14.11
N GLU A 45 18.17 10.78 14.81
CA GLU A 45 19.56 10.79 15.30
C GLU A 45 20.56 10.87 14.14
N SER A 46 20.27 10.21 13.02
CA SER A 46 21.07 10.25 11.80
C SER A 46 20.25 10.75 10.61
N PHE A 47 20.53 11.99 10.20
CA PHE A 47 19.88 12.59 9.03
C PHE A 47 20.21 11.83 7.73
N SER A 48 21.44 11.32 7.58
CA SER A 48 21.81 10.53 6.41
C SER A 48 21.03 9.22 6.34
N ASN A 49 20.85 8.53 7.47
CA ASN A 49 20.07 7.31 7.54
C ASN A 49 18.60 7.57 7.17
N LEU A 50 17.99 8.64 7.69
CA LEU A 50 16.63 9.05 7.33
C LEU A 50 16.45 9.22 5.81
N ILE A 51 17.35 9.95 5.17
CA ILE A 51 17.26 10.21 3.72
C ILE A 51 17.46 8.92 2.92
N VAL A 52 18.45 8.10 3.29
CA VAL A 52 18.71 6.81 2.64
C VAL A 52 17.49 5.90 2.77
N MET A 53 16.93 5.76 3.97
CA MET A 53 15.75 4.93 4.20
C MET A 53 14.52 5.43 3.45
N LEU A 54 14.30 6.74 3.39
CA LEU A 54 13.20 7.31 2.60
C LEU A 54 13.35 6.98 1.10
N ILE A 55 14.55 7.16 0.54
CA ILE A 55 14.85 6.86 -0.87
C ILE A 55 14.69 5.36 -1.14
N MET A 56 15.19 4.49 -0.26
CA MET A 56 15.07 3.05 -0.40
C MET A 56 13.61 2.59 -0.37
N GLN A 57 12.82 3.08 0.59
CA GLN A 57 11.41 2.71 0.66
C GLN A 57 10.62 3.25 -0.54
N LEU A 58 10.95 4.44 -1.03
CA LEU A 58 10.26 5.06 -2.17
C LEU A 58 10.60 4.41 -3.51
N PHE A 59 11.88 4.36 -3.87
CA PHE A 59 12.31 4.01 -5.22
C PHE A 59 12.67 2.54 -5.40
N VAL A 60 12.94 1.82 -4.31
CA VAL A 60 13.30 0.41 -4.36
C VAL A 60 12.10 -0.43 -3.94
N VAL A 61 11.62 -0.27 -2.71
CA VAL A 61 10.56 -1.16 -2.18
C VAL A 61 9.21 -0.84 -2.81
N ALA A 62 8.61 0.31 -2.45
CA ALA A 62 7.24 0.62 -2.85
C ALA A 62 7.10 0.79 -4.37
N PHE A 63 8.07 1.43 -5.04
CA PHE A 63 8.01 1.57 -6.50
C PHE A 63 7.97 0.20 -7.20
N ILE A 64 8.82 -0.75 -6.81
CA ILE A 64 8.86 -2.08 -7.44
C ILE A 64 7.58 -2.85 -7.10
N GLU A 65 7.23 -2.92 -5.82
CA GLU A 65 6.08 -3.70 -5.37
C GLU A 65 4.78 -3.17 -5.96
N GLU A 66 4.50 -1.87 -5.90
CA GLU A 66 3.29 -1.32 -6.49
C GLU A 66 3.27 -1.50 -8.01
N THR A 67 4.40 -1.29 -8.70
CA THR A 67 4.47 -1.51 -10.15
C THR A 67 4.15 -2.97 -10.51
N VAL A 68 4.63 -3.94 -9.74
CA VAL A 68 4.36 -5.35 -9.95
C VAL A 68 2.90 -5.68 -9.63
N PHE A 69 2.42 -5.32 -8.44
CA PHE A 69 1.11 -5.76 -7.95
C PHE A 69 -0.05 -4.92 -8.47
N ARG A 70 0.02 -3.59 -8.39
CA ARG A 70 -1.05 -2.65 -8.77
C ARG A 70 -0.94 -2.22 -10.23
N GLY A 71 0.27 -2.19 -10.77
CA GLY A 71 0.51 -1.92 -12.18
C GLY A 71 0.25 -3.16 -13.06
N ILE A 72 1.17 -4.11 -13.04
CA ILE A 72 1.22 -5.23 -13.99
C ILE A 72 0.18 -6.29 -13.63
N MET A 73 0.25 -6.86 -12.42
CA MET A 73 -0.55 -8.02 -12.03
C MET A 73 -2.05 -7.70 -11.99
N LEU A 74 -2.43 -6.60 -11.34
CA LEU A 74 -3.80 -6.12 -11.31
C LEU A 74 -4.33 -5.89 -12.74
N ARG A 75 -3.58 -5.19 -13.61
CA ARG A 75 -3.97 -4.99 -15.02
C ARG A 75 -4.18 -6.31 -15.75
N THR A 76 -3.26 -7.25 -15.63
CA THR A 76 -3.34 -8.55 -16.32
C THR A 76 -4.55 -9.35 -15.84
N LEU A 77 -4.83 -9.34 -14.53
CA LEU A 77 -5.95 -10.08 -13.95
C LEU A 77 -7.30 -9.43 -14.23
N LEU A 78 -7.37 -8.15 -14.65
CA LEU A 78 -8.64 -7.53 -15.08
C LEU A 78 -9.31 -8.29 -16.23
N ALA A 79 -8.54 -8.99 -17.07
CA ALA A 79 -9.10 -9.86 -18.11
C ALA A 79 -9.93 -11.03 -17.55
N LYS A 80 -9.76 -11.38 -16.27
CA LYS A 80 -10.52 -12.40 -15.53
C LYS A 80 -11.62 -11.79 -14.65
N GLY A 81 -11.88 -10.49 -14.80
CA GLY A 81 -12.87 -9.73 -14.04
C GLY A 81 -12.26 -8.92 -12.88
N PRO A 82 -12.88 -7.79 -12.52
CA PRO A 82 -12.34 -6.85 -11.53
C PRO A 82 -12.24 -7.45 -10.13
N LEU A 83 -13.19 -8.31 -9.75
CA LEU A 83 -13.18 -8.99 -8.45
C LEU A 83 -11.97 -9.91 -8.31
N THR A 84 -11.73 -10.74 -9.33
CA THR A 84 -10.58 -11.64 -9.40
C THR A 84 -9.28 -10.84 -9.32
N ALA A 85 -9.20 -9.74 -10.06
CA ALA A 85 -8.02 -8.88 -10.08
C ALA A 85 -7.70 -8.31 -8.69
N ILE A 86 -8.68 -7.70 -8.01
CA ILE A 86 -8.49 -7.11 -6.68
C ILE A 86 -8.05 -8.18 -5.67
N TRP A 87 -8.75 -9.31 -5.59
CA TRP A 87 -8.48 -10.31 -4.55
C TRP A 87 -7.16 -11.03 -4.78
N VAL A 88 -6.91 -11.52 -6.00
CA VAL A 88 -5.73 -12.33 -6.28
C VAL A 88 -4.45 -11.49 -6.20
N SER A 89 -4.43 -10.27 -6.72
CA SER A 89 -3.23 -9.42 -6.63
C SER A 89 -2.91 -9.04 -5.18
N SER A 90 -3.95 -8.78 -4.37
CA SER A 90 -3.80 -8.40 -2.95
C SER A 90 -3.38 -9.58 -2.08
N LEU A 91 -3.90 -10.79 -2.36
CA LEU A 91 -3.51 -12.01 -1.66
C LEU A 91 -2.05 -12.37 -1.96
N LEU A 92 -1.63 -12.30 -3.22
CA LEU A 92 -0.24 -12.55 -3.60
C LEU A 92 0.71 -11.51 -2.98
N PHE A 93 0.30 -10.25 -2.92
CA PHE A 93 1.05 -9.19 -2.23
C PHE A 93 1.19 -9.48 -0.73
N SER A 94 0.13 -9.91 -0.05
CA SER A 94 0.20 -10.32 1.35
C SER A 94 1.17 -11.49 1.54
N ILE A 95 1.07 -12.53 0.72
CA ILE A 95 1.90 -13.75 0.85
C ILE A 95 3.41 -13.45 0.74
N THR A 96 3.84 -12.44 -0.04
CA THR A 96 5.28 -12.11 -0.09
C THR A 96 5.84 -11.69 1.26
N HIS A 97 5.01 -11.19 2.18
CA HIS A 97 5.43 -10.77 3.50
C HIS A 97 5.69 -11.96 4.43
N ALA A 98 5.19 -13.17 4.11
CA ALA A 98 5.54 -14.38 4.83
C ALA A 98 7.06 -14.69 4.79
N LEU A 99 7.80 -14.12 3.84
CA LEU A 99 9.26 -14.23 3.76
C LEU A 99 9.96 -13.59 4.97
N GLN A 100 9.31 -12.68 5.71
CA GLN A 100 9.89 -12.07 6.91
C GLN A 100 10.08 -13.09 8.04
N LEU A 101 9.30 -14.18 8.06
CA LEU A 101 9.53 -15.31 8.95
C LEU A 101 10.93 -15.92 8.76
N LEU A 102 11.41 -15.99 7.51
CA LEU A 102 12.78 -16.43 7.20
C LEU A 102 13.84 -15.42 7.64
N GLY A 103 13.45 -14.15 7.77
CA GLY A 103 14.27 -13.06 8.30
C GLY A 103 14.30 -12.98 9.83
N GLY A 104 13.64 -13.91 10.53
CA GLY A 104 13.63 -13.98 12.00
C GLY A 104 12.46 -13.28 12.69
N GLN A 105 11.46 -12.79 11.94
CA GLN A 105 10.23 -12.27 12.53
C GLN A 105 9.46 -13.39 13.26
N SER A 106 8.76 -13.05 14.35
CA SER A 106 7.92 -14.03 15.06
C SER A 106 6.72 -14.47 14.20
N LEU A 107 6.23 -15.68 14.43
CA LEU A 107 5.04 -16.18 13.72
C LEU A 107 3.81 -15.30 13.97
N GLU A 108 3.65 -14.78 15.19
CA GLU A 108 2.53 -13.90 15.56
C GLU A 108 2.59 -12.60 14.77
N ASP A 109 3.74 -11.92 14.75
CA ASP A 109 3.92 -10.68 14.01
C ASP A 109 3.76 -10.89 12.51
N THR A 110 4.27 -12.00 11.97
CA THR A 110 4.08 -12.36 10.56
C THR A 110 2.60 -12.53 10.24
N VAL A 111 1.81 -13.23 11.06
CA VAL A 111 0.37 -13.39 10.82
C VAL A 111 -0.35 -12.05 10.83
N ILE A 112 -0.04 -11.17 11.80
CA ILE A 112 -0.60 -9.82 11.87
C ILE A 112 -0.23 -9.02 10.61
N GLN A 113 1.02 -9.12 10.18
CA GLN A 113 1.51 -8.45 8.98
C GLN A 113 0.84 -8.97 7.70
N LEU A 114 0.57 -10.29 7.59
CA LEU A 114 -0.16 -10.84 6.45
C LEU A 114 -1.57 -10.25 6.35
N ILE A 115 -2.28 -10.14 7.48
CA ILE A 115 -3.61 -9.51 7.53
C ILE A 115 -3.52 -8.03 7.15
N TYR A 116 -2.55 -7.32 7.72
CA TYR A 116 -2.29 -5.91 7.42
C TYR A 116 -2.01 -5.68 5.93
N ALA A 117 -1.07 -6.44 5.37
CA ALA A 117 -0.65 -6.37 3.98
C ALA A 117 -1.78 -6.74 3.03
N LEU A 118 -2.65 -7.70 3.41
CA LEU A 118 -3.85 -8.03 2.63
C LEU A 118 -4.82 -6.85 2.57
N LEU A 119 -5.08 -6.18 3.70
CA LEU A 119 -5.98 -5.02 3.75
C LEU A 119 -5.43 -3.84 2.96
N VAL A 120 -4.14 -3.51 3.12
CA VAL A 120 -3.46 -2.51 2.29
C VAL A 120 -3.52 -2.92 0.80
N GLY A 121 -3.22 -4.19 0.51
CA GLY A 121 -3.53 -4.93 -0.71
C GLY A 121 -4.80 -4.45 -1.40
N LEU A 122 -5.91 -4.74 -0.74
CA LEU A 122 -7.27 -4.50 -1.20
C LEU A 122 -7.56 -3.02 -1.36
N VAL A 123 -7.22 -2.17 -0.39
CA VAL A 123 -7.46 -0.72 -0.43
C VAL A 123 -6.77 -0.09 -1.63
N LEU A 124 -5.48 -0.38 -1.84
CA LEU A 124 -4.72 0.20 -2.95
C LEU A 124 -5.24 -0.31 -4.31
N SER A 125 -5.56 -1.61 -4.42
CA SER A 125 -6.19 -2.15 -5.63
C SER A 125 -7.52 -1.48 -5.94
N LEU A 126 -8.37 -1.24 -4.93
CA LEU A 126 -9.64 -0.55 -5.09
C LEU A 126 -9.48 0.92 -5.48
N LEU A 127 -8.48 1.62 -4.95
CA LEU A 127 -8.17 2.99 -5.37
C LEU A 127 -7.81 3.04 -6.86
N ILE A 128 -6.96 2.12 -7.33
CA ILE A 128 -6.62 2.02 -8.75
C ILE A 128 -7.88 1.79 -9.60
N LEU A 129 -8.77 0.87 -9.18
CA LEU A 129 -10.03 0.62 -9.90
C LEU A 129 -11.03 1.77 -9.77
N ASP A 130 -10.95 2.61 -8.74
CA ASP A 130 -11.73 3.85 -8.64
C ASP A 130 -11.20 4.95 -9.59
N GLY A 131 -10.03 4.75 -10.21
CA GLY A 131 -9.41 5.67 -11.17
C GLY A 131 -8.21 6.43 -10.62
N GLN A 132 -7.71 6.07 -9.43
CA GLN A 132 -6.56 6.71 -8.82
C GLN A 132 -5.24 6.29 -9.49
N SER A 133 -4.23 7.14 -9.37
CA SER A 133 -2.88 6.88 -9.90
C SER A 133 -2.09 5.92 -9.02
N ILE A 134 -1.25 5.09 -9.65
CA ILE A 134 -0.27 4.27 -8.94
C ILE A 134 0.76 5.10 -8.16
N ILE A 135 0.99 6.36 -8.54
CA ILE A 135 1.87 7.27 -7.79
C ILE A 135 1.33 7.47 -6.37
N LEU A 136 0.01 7.58 -6.19
CA LEU A 136 -0.61 7.66 -4.87
C LEU A 136 -0.32 6.39 -4.04
N THR A 137 -0.47 5.22 -4.66
CA THR A 137 -0.21 3.93 -3.99
C THR A 137 1.25 3.79 -3.58
N ILE A 138 2.18 4.22 -4.44
CA ILE A 138 3.62 4.22 -4.18
C ILE A 138 3.90 5.15 -3.00
N LEU A 139 3.44 6.40 -3.03
CA LEU A 139 3.69 7.36 -1.96
C LEU A 139 3.16 6.88 -0.61
N PHE A 140 1.93 6.38 -0.56
CA PHE A 140 1.37 5.84 0.68
C PHE A 140 2.18 4.67 1.21
N HIS A 141 2.45 3.67 0.38
CA HIS A 141 3.19 2.48 0.79
C HIS A 141 4.62 2.84 1.24
N SER A 142 5.30 3.72 0.51
CA SER A 142 6.63 4.22 0.87
C SER A 142 6.64 4.84 2.26
N LEU A 143 5.70 5.75 2.54
CA LEU A 143 5.60 6.44 3.81
C LEU A 143 5.19 5.47 4.93
N ASN A 144 4.30 4.53 4.65
CA ASN A 144 3.89 3.50 5.60
C ASN A 144 5.09 2.68 6.07
N ASN A 145 5.87 2.13 5.14
CA ASN A 145 7.07 1.37 5.47
C ASN A 145 8.10 2.26 6.16
N PHE A 146 8.36 3.44 5.61
CA PHE A 146 9.33 4.38 6.16
C PHE A 146 9.02 4.75 7.61
N PHE A 147 7.77 5.03 7.95
CA PHE A 147 7.37 5.40 9.32
C PHE A 147 7.49 4.22 10.29
N ASN A 148 7.18 3.00 9.86
CA ASN A 148 7.39 1.81 10.69
C ASN A 148 8.89 1.50 10.89
N PHE A 149 9.71 1.60 9.83
CA PHE A 149 11.15 1.31 9.91
C PHE A 149 11.95 2.38 10.66
N MET A 150 11.57 3.65 10.53
CA MET A 150 12.24 4.78 11.17
C MET A 150 11.54 5.23 12.45
N GLY A 151 10.62 4.43 12.99
CA GLY A 151 9.99 4.68 14.28
C GLY A 151 11.02 4.77 15.42
N ASN A 152 10.78 5.60 16.43
CA ASN A 152 11.61 5.58 17.65
C ASN A 152 11.35 4.32 18.48
N GLU A 153 10.15 3.77 18.38
CA GLU A 153 9.74 2.55 19.07
C GLU A 153 8.85 1.70 18.17
N GLU A 154 8.80 0.40 18.46
CA GLU A 154 7.81 -0.49 17.87
C GLU A 154 6.40 -0.09 18.31
N SER A 155 5.46 -0.02 17.37
CA SER A 155 4.09 0.33 17.68
C SER A 155 3.40 -0.77 18.50
N SER A 156 2.67 -0.38 19.55
CA SER A 156 1.89 -1.34 20.32
C SER A 156 0.74 -1.97 19.49
N LEU A 157 0.32 -3.17 19.88
CA LEU A 157 -0.79 -3.89 19.23
C LEU A 157 -2.08 -3.07 19.15
N LEU A 158 -2.32 -2.17 20.10
CA LEU A 158 -3.49 -1.28 20.08
C LEU A 158 -3.52 -0.43 18.81
N TYR A 159 -2.41 0.21 18.44
CA TYR A 159 -2.33 1.03 17.24
C TYR A 159 -2.49 0.18 15.98
N THR A 160 -1.89 -1.01 15.96
CA THR A 160 -2.04 -1.97 14.85
C THR A 160 -3.49 -2.36 14.62
N TYR A 161 -4.24 -2.69 15.69
CA TYR A 161 -5.66 -3.03 15.58
C TYR A 161 -6.52 -1.83 15.14
N ILE A 162 -6.24 -0.63 15.62
CA ILE A 162 -6.93 0.59 15.16
C ILE A 162 -6.72 0.78 13.66
N ILE A 163 -5.48 0.64 13.17
CA ILE A 163 -5.18 0.77 11.74
C ILE A 163 -5.91 -0.31 10.93
N ILE A 164 -5.90 -1.56 11.37
CA ILE A 164 -6.62 -2.66 10.72
C ILE A 164 -8.11 -2.34 10.60
N ILE A 165 -8.74 -1.83 11.66
CA ILE A 165 -10.16 -1.45 11.65
C ILE A 165 -10.40 -0.29 10.66
N VAL A 166 -9.56 0.74 10.68
CA VAL A 166 -9.67 1.88 9.76
C VAL A 166 -9.54 1.43 8.30
N LEU A 167 -8.53 0.62 8.00
CA LEU A 167 -8.31 0.07 6.66
C LEU A 167 -9.47 -0.84 6.22
N PHE A 168 -10.01 -1.65 7.12
CA PHE A 168 -11.15 -2.52 6.83
C PHE A 168 -12.41 -1.71 6.52
N ILE A 169 -12.75 -0.71 7.35
CA ILE A 169 -13.87 0.20 7.08
C ILE A 169 -13.66 0.91 5.74
N TYR A 170 -12.45 1.40 5.49
CA TYR A 170 -12.16 2.12 4.27
C TYR A 170 -12.25 1.23 3.03
N MET A 171 -11.75 -0.01 3.11
CA MET A 171 -11.91 -1.04 2.11
C MET A 171 -13.40 -1.26 1.75
N LEU A 172 -14.29 -1.36 2.75
CA LEU A 172 -15.72 -1.52 2.50
C LEU A 172 -16.36 -0.31 1.82
N LEU A 173 -15.93 0.91 2.18
CA LEU A 173 -16.42 2.14 1.54
C LEU A 173 -15.98 2.23 0.08
N LEU A 174 -14.70 1.96 -0.20
CA LEU A 174 -14.16 1.89 -1.56
C LEU A 174 -14.82 0.79 -2.37
N TRP A 175 -15.04 -0.39 -1.78
CA TRP A 175 -15.71 -1.50 -2.44
C TRP A 175 -17.11 -1.11 -2.92
N LYS A 176 -17.90 -0.44 -2.07
CA LYS A 176 -19.23 0.06 -2.44
C LYS A 176 -19.15 1.06 -3.60
N ARG A 177 -18.14 1.94 -3.59
CA ARG A 177 -17.94 2.96 -4.63
C ARG A 177 -17.54 2.35 -5.97
N VAL A 178 -16.55 1.44 -5.97
CA VAL A 178 -16.06 0.73 -7.16
C VAL A 178 -17.14 -0.17 -7.76
N LYS A 179 -17.90 -0.89 -6.92
CA LYS A 179 -19.01 -1.73 -7.40
C LYS A 179 -20.07 -0.93 -8.15
N LYS A 180 -20.38 0.29 -7.72
CA LYS A 180 -21.31 1.19 -8.45
C LYS A 180 -20.79 1.58 -9.83
N LYS A 181 -19.48 1.70 -10.01
CA LYS A 181 -18.85 2.03 -11.30
C LYS A 181 -18.77 0.84 -12.27
N ILE A 182 -18.64 -0.37 -11.75
CA ILE A 182 -18.52 -1.60 -12.57
C ILE A 182 -19.88 -2.10 -13.08
N VAL A 183 -20.98 -1.77 -12.38
CA VAL A 183 -22.34 -2.24 -12.71
C VAL A 183 -23.07 -1.31 -13.70
N ILE A 184 -22.41 -0.25 -14.17
CA ILE A 184 -22.88 0.66 -15.23
C ILE A 184 -22.08 0.37 -16.50
#